data_AF-A0A2D2CW44-F1
#
_entry.id   AF-A0A2D2CW44-F1
#
_cell.length_a   1.000
_cell.length_b   1.000
_cell.length_c   1.000
_cell.angle_alpha   90.00
_cell.angle_beta   90.00
_cell.angle_gamma   90.00
#
_symmetry.space_group_name_H-M   'P 1'
#
loop_
_entity.id
_entity.type
_entity.pdbx_description
1 polymer ?
#
loop_
_entity_poly.entity_id
_entity_poly.type
_entity_poly.pdbx_seq_one_letter_code
_entity_poly.pdbx_strand_id
1 'polypeptide(L)'
;MRQPKTGGRRLATICALAAAAAALAGCVDTAVEVGARRPGPTAARHKPVPRPGVSPHGASVALASLEGAPEEILTRFRPLFVRTAEVRDIATAGEADAAYKLRGYLTAYAGPEGATRLGYVFDVFDHDGRRAQRLADEVVARGAGDPWSALGDQELAEFAARGADDLAAFLSNTPEALAAAGGEPGVTVATATHSEPLAAASKPLGFAEAK
;
A
#
# COMPACT_ATOMS: atom_id res chain seq x y z
N MET A 1 52.80 23.21 -63.61
CA MET A 1 54.15 23.16 -63.00
C MET A 1 54.22 24.16 -61.87
N ARG A 2 54.86 23.76 -60.76
CA ARG A 2 55.26 24.54 -59.56
C ARG A 2 54.20 24.86 -58.49
N GLN A 3 54.18 23.99 -57.48
CA GLN A 3 54.16 24.40 -56.07
C GLN A 3 55.50 25.09 -55.71
N PRO A 4 55.51 26.05 -54.76
CA PRO A 4 56.16 25.74 -53.47
C PRO A 4 55.47 26.37 -52.24
N LYS A 5 55.21 25.52 -51.22
CA LYS A 5 55.86 25.45 -49.89
C LYS A 5 55.82 26.72 -49.01
N THR A 6 54.87 26.71 -48.08
CA THR A 6 55.01 27.20 -46.70
C THR A 6 54.39 26.11 -45.79
N GLY A 7 55.03 25.53 -44.78
CA GLY A 7 56.18 25.94 -44.00
C GLY A 7 55.75 26.10 -42.53
N GLY A 8 55.54 24.97 -41.85
CA GLY A 8 55.61 24.83 -40.39
C GLY A 8 54.70 25.72 -39.52
N ARG A 9 53.51 25.23 -39.17
CA ARG A 9 52.79 25.64 -37.93
C ARG A 9 51.62 24.75 -37.50
N ARG A 10 51.46 23.56 -38.09
CA ARG A 10 50.35 22.62 -37.79
C ARG A 10 50.70 21.59 -36.70
N LEU A 11 51.50 21.94 -35.71
CA LEU A 11 51.85 21.02 -34.62
C LEU A 11 51.66 21.58 -33.20
N ALA A 12 51.11 22.79 -33.04
CA ALA A 12 51.01 23.43 -31.73
C ALA A 12 49.60 23.90 -31.35
N THR A 13 48.55 23.38 -31.99
CA THR A 13 47.16 23.77 -31.68
C THR A 13 46.21 22.59 -31.71
N ILE A 14 46.66 21.42 -31.26
CA ILE A 14 45.81 20.23 -31.04
C ILE A 14 45.42 20.10 -29.55
N CYS A 15 45.97 20.91 -28.64
CA CYS A 15 45.71 20.77 -27.19
C CYS A 15 44.72 21.77 -26.57
N ALA A 16 44.00 22.61 -27.33
CA ALA A 16 43.20 23.69 -26.74
C ALA A 16 41.72 23.76 -27.15
N LEU A 17 41.16 22.71 -27.79
CA LEU A 17 39.77 22.69 -28.26
C LEU A 17 39.04 21.38 -27.90
N ALA A 18 39.36 20.79 -26.73
CA ALA A 18 38.70 19.58 -26.22
C ALA A 18 38.12 19.76 -24.81
N ALA A 19 37.69 20.98 -24.45
CA ALA A 19 37.23 21.29 -23.08
C ALA A 19 35.97 22.17 -23.02
N ALA A 20 35.03 22.03 -23.96
CA ALA A 20 33.83 22.89 -23.98
C ALA A 20 32.54 22.17 -24.41
N ALA A 21 32.36 20.88 -24.12
CA ALA A 21 31.13 20.15 -24.49
C ALA A 21 30.67 19.08 -23.46
N ALA A 22 30.98 19.26 -22.17
CA ALA A 22 30.58 18.29 -21.13
C ALA A 22 29.99 18.96 -19.88
N ALA A 23 29.09 19.93 -20.06
CA ALA A 23 28.41 20.62 -18.96
C ALA A 23 26.87 20.58 -19.10
N LEU A 24 26.32 19.38 -19.32
CA LEU A 24 24.88 19.09 -19.19
C LEU A 24 24.62 17.88 -18.28
N ALA A 25 25.53 17.63 -17.33
CA ALA A 25 25.26 16.74 -16.19
C ALA A 25 24.65 17.57 -15.05
N GLY A 26 23.38 17.94 -15.19
CA GLY A 26 22.60 18.46 -14.07
C GLY A 26 22.18 17.32 -13.14
N CYS A 27 23.07 16.88 -12.25
CA CYS A 27 22.63 16.30 -10.98
C CYS A 27 22.27 17.48 -10.07
N VAL A 28 20.98 17.80 -9.96
CA VAL A 28 20.51 18.64 -8.87
C VAL A 28 20.55 17.79 -7.61
N ASP A 29 21.59 17.98 -6.80
CA ASP A 29 21.55 17.74 -5.37
C ASP A 29 22.30 18.90 -4.70
N THR A 30 21.55 19.91 -4.27
CA THR A 30 21.99 20.84 -3.22
C THR A 30 20.79 21.22 -2.38
N ALA A 31 20.70 20.53 -1.24
CA ALA A 31 19.88 20.90 -0.09
C ALA A 31 20.39 22.22 0.55
N VAL A 32 19.46 23.11 0.93
CA VAL A 32 19.58 24.01 2.09
C VAL A 32 18.18 24.26 2.69
N GLU A 33 18.04 23.74 3.92
CA GLU A 33 17.30 24.21 5.09
C GLU A 33 15.75 24.20 5.27
N VAL A 34 15.44 23.92 6.55
CA VAL A 34 14.20 24.05 7.33
C VAL A 34 13.18 22.89 7.24
N GLY A 35 13.34 21.92 8.15
CA GLY A 35 12.22 21.20 8.76
C GLY A 35 11.57 20.05 7.98
N ALA A 36 12.17 19.54 6.91
CA ALA A 36 11.54 18.50 6.09
C ALA A 36 11.83 17.08 6.59
N ARG A 37 10.75 16.37 6.96
CA ARG A 37 10.71 14.92 7.24
C ARG A 37 11.51 14.15 6.18
N ARG A 38 12.42 13.28 6.62
CA ARG A 38 13.19 12.34 5.78
C ARG A 38 12.26 11.70 4.73
N PRO A 39 12.57 11.73 3.42
CA PRO A 39 11.89 10.86 2.47
C PRO A 39 12.15 9.42 2.93
N GLY A 40 11.10 8.73 3.35
CA GLY A 40 11.19 7.30 3.66
C GLY A 40 11.62 6.53 2.41
N PRO A 41 12.18 5.33 2.57
CA PRO A 41 12.51 4.47 1.43
C PRO A 41 11.27 4.34 0.54
N THR A 42 11.48 4.42 -0.78
CA THR A 42 10.47 4.12 -1.80
C THR A 42 9.75 2.85 -1.36
N ALA A 43 8.48 2.98 -0.95
CA ALA A 43 7.76 1.91 -0.27
C ALA A 43 7.92 0.62 -1.07
N ALA A 44 8.61 -0.37 -0.49
CA ALA A 44 8.72 -1.67 -1.09
C ALA A 44 7.30 -2.15 -1.39
N ARG A 45 7.06 -2.69 -2.60
CA ARG A 45 5.79 -3.32 -2.97
C ARG A 45 5.63 -4.59 -2.13
N HIS A 46 5.23 -4.43 -0.87
CA HIS A 46 4.88 -5.55 -0.01
C HIS A 46 3.39 -5.79 -0.17
N LYS A 47 3.05 -6.96 -0.68
CA LYS A 47 1.67 -7.45 -0.64
C LYS A 47 1.27 -7.57 0.84
N PRO A 48 0.23 -6.86 1.31
CA PRO A 48 -0.19 -6.97 2.70
C PRO A 48 -0.62 -8.40 3.01
N VAL A 49 -0.31 -8.85 4.22
CA VAL A 49 -0.79 -10.13 4.75
C VAL A 49 -1.94 -9.83 5.71
N PRO A 50 -3.13 -10.44 5.54
CA PRO A 50 -4.24 -10.25 6.45
C PRO A 50 -3.84 -10.58 7.90
N ARG A 51 -4.34 -9.79 8.84
CA ARG A 51 -4.16 -10.07 10.27
C ARG A 51 -5.21 -11.09 10.74
N PRO A 52 -4.79 -12.24 11.29
CA PRO A 52 -5.75 -13.22 11.81
C PRO A 52 -6.62 -12.63 12.93
N GLY A 53 -7.92 -12.88 12.87
CA GLY A 53 -8.89 -12.48 13.90
C GLY A 53 -9.21 -10.99 13.95
N VAL A 54 -8.76 -10.19 12.98
CA VAL A 54 -9.10 -8.75 12.89
C VAL A 54 -9.91 -8.51 11.63
N SER A 55 -11.15 -8.04 11.80
CA SER A 55 -12.01 -7.66 10.68
C SER A 55 -11.53 -6.34 10.05
N PRO A 56 -11.54 -6.22 8.71
CA PRO A 56 -11.28 -4.95 8.03
C PRO A 56 -12.40 -3.91 8.22
N HIS A 57 -13.57 -4.31 8.75
CA HIS A 57 -14.74 -3.45 8.91
C HIS A 57 -14.48 -2.19 9.76
N GLY A 58 -13.53 -2.26 10.70
CA GLY A 58 -13.19 -1.11 11.55
C GLY A 58 -12.62 0.09 10.80
N ALA A 59 -12.20 -0.07 9.54
CA ALA A 59 -11.64 0.98 8.69
C ALA A 59 -12.48 1.17 7.43
N SER A 60 -13.38 2.16 7.44
CA SER A 60 -14.26 2.45 6.30
C SER A 60 -13.49 2.99 5.09
N VAL A 61 -13.94 2.61 3.89
CA VAL A 61 -13.29 2.98 2.62
C VAL A 61 -14.27 3.61 1.64
N ALA A 62 -13.82 4.63 0.92
CA ALA A 62 -14.49 5.17 -0.26
C ALA A 62 -13.66 4.89 -1.52
N LEU A 63 -14.28 4.33 -2.56
CA LEU A 63 -13.68 4.27 -3.90
C LEU A 63 -13.79 5.66 -4.55
N ALA A 64 -12.75 6.48 -4.39
CA ALA A 64 -12.73 7.89 -4.80
C ALA A 64 -12.51 8.06 -6.31
N SER A 65 -11.65 7.23 -6.91
CA SER A 65 -11.46 7.21 -8.38
C SER A 65 -11.10 5.80 -8.85
N LEU A 66 -11.47 5.52 -10.10
CA LEU A 66 -11.06 4.33 -10.84
C LEU A 66 -10.86 4.71 -12.30
N GLU A 67 -9.64 4.56 -12.82
CA GLU A 67 -9.22 5.02 -14.15
C GLU A 67 -8.32 3.98 -14.84
N GLY A 68 -7.91 4.25 -16.09
CA GLY A 68 -6.91 3.47 -16.83
C GLY A 68 -7.46 2.41 -17.79
N ALA A 69 -8.69 1.96 -17.58
CA ALA A 69 -9.41 1.08 -18.51
C ALA A 69 -10.43 1.87 -19.37
N PRO A 70 -10.89 1.30 -20.50
CA PRO A 70 -12.05 1.83 -21.24
C PRO A 70 -13.29 1.94 -20.33
N GLU A 71 -14.14 2.93 -20.59
CA GLU A 71 -15.31 3.24 -19.73
C GLU A 71 -16.26 2.04 -19.57
N GLU A 72 -16.39 1.21 -20.60
CA GLU A 72 -17.19 -0.02 -20.55
C GLU A 72 -16.67 -1.02 -19.50
N ILE A 73 -15.35 -1.15 -19.38
CA ILE A 73 -14.70 -2.02 -18.39
C ILE A 73 -14.84 -1.41 -17.00
N LEU A 74 -14.64 -0.09 -16.86
CA LEU A 74 -14.79 0.61 -15.59
C LEU A 74 -16.22 0.50 -15.04
N THR A 75 -17.21 0.66 -15.91
CA THR A 75 -18.64 0.54 -15.57
C THR A 75 -18.98 -0.85 -15.04
N ARG A 76 -18.38 -1.90 -15.62
CA ARG A 76 -18.56 -3.29 -15.15
C ARG A 76 -17.76 -3.59 -13.89
N PHE A 77 -16.53 -3.09 -13.77
CA PHE A 77 -15.62 -3.39 -12.66
C PHE A 77 -16.08 -2.76 -11.34
N ARG A 78 -16.53 -1.50 -11.33
CA ARG A 78 -16.94 -0.79 -10.11
C ARG A 78 -17.93 -1.58 -9.24
N PRO A 79 -19.10 -2.03 -9.75
CA PRO A 79 -20.06 -2.78 -8.93
C PRO A 79 -19.53 -4.16 -8.50
N LEU A 80 -18.70 -4.82 -9.34
CA LEU A 80 -18.05 -6.08 -8.97
C LEU A 80 -17.11 -5.86 -7.79
N PHE A 81 -16.28 -4.83 -7.83
CA PHE A 81 -15.35 -4.48 -6.77
C PHE A 81 -16.05 -4.15 -5.45
N VAL A 82 -17.08 -3.29 -5.49
CA VAL A 82 -17.86 -2.92 -4.29
C VAL A 82 -18.51 -4.14 -3.65
N ARG A 83 -19.21 -4.98 -4.42
CA ARG A 83 -19.80 -6.24 -3.91
C ARG A 83 -18.75 -7.13 -3.27
N THR A 84 -17.58 -7.20 -3.89
CA THR A 84 -16.52 -8.11 -3.46
C THR A 84 -15.80 -7.61 -2.20
N ALA A 85 -15.75 -6.28 -2.02
CA ALA A 85 -15.32 -5.62 -0.79
C ALA A 85 -16.32 -5.86 0.35
N GLU A 86 -17.62 -5.72 0.10
CA GLU A 86 -18.67 -6.03 1.09
C GLU A 86 -18.60 -7.48 1.58
N VAL A 87 -18.41 -8.45 0.67
CA VAL A 87 -18.23 -9.87 1.02
C VAL A 87 -17.00 -10.11 1.92
N ARG A 88 -16.01 -9.21 1.88
CA ARG A 88 -14.81 -9.25 2.73
C ARG A 88 -14.96 -8.44 4.02
N ASP A 89 -16.19 -8.05 4.36
CA ASP A 89 -16.49 -7.24 5.53
C ASP A 89 -15.80 -5.86 5.52
N ILE A 90 -15.54 -5.31 4.32
CA ILE A 90 -15.02 -3.94 4.18
C ILE A 90 -16.20 -2.97 4.27
N ALA A 91 -16.18 -2.11 5.28
CA ALA A 91 -17.16 -1.05 5.42
C ALA A 91 -16.97 0.02 4.32
N THR A 92 -18.03 0.34 3.58
CA THR A 92 -18.00 1.39 2.56
C THR A 92 -18.69 2.66 3.05
N ALA A 93 -18.13 3.82 2.76
CA ALA A 93 -18.72 5.12 3.08
C ALA A 93 -18.57 6.11 1.92
N GLY A 94 -19.24 7.27 2.01
CA GLY A 94 -18.99 8.39 1.11
C GLY A 94 -17.59 8.96 1.31
N GLU A 95 -17.02 9.61 0.30
CA GLU A 95 -15.63 10.09 0.35
C GLU A 95 -15.35 11.06 1.51
N ALA A 96 -16.34 11.86 1.93
CA ALA A 96 -16.20 12.79 3.05
C ALA A 96 -16.12 12.11 4.42
N ASP A 97 -16.71 10.91 4.56
CA ASP A 97 -16.90 10.21 5.84
C ASP A 97 -16.01 8.97 5.98
N ALA A 98 -15.34 8.54 4.90
CA ALA A 98 -14.49 7.36 4.91
C ALA A 98 -13.16 7.61 5.63
N ALA A 99 -12.74 6.65 6.45
CA ALA A 99 -11.42 6.67 7.09
C ALA A 99 -10.29 6.61 6.06
N TYR A 100 -10.52 5.88 4.96
CA TYR A 100 -9.58 5.75 3.84
C TYR A 100 -10.23 6.04 2.49
N LYS A 101 -9.47 6.67 1.61
CA LYS A 101 -9.85 6.92 0.21
C LYS A 101 -9.02 6.04 -0.71
N LEU A 102 -9.68 5.30 -1.58
CA LEU A 102 -9.06 4.41 -2.55
C LEU A 102 -9.08 5.07 -3.93
N ARG A 103 -7.90 5.22 -4.54
CA ARG A 103 -7.77 5.60 -5.96
C ARG A 103 -7.18 4.45 -6.74
N GLY A 104 -7.95 3.93 -7.69
CA GLY A 104 -7.55 2.78 -8.49
C GLY A 104 -7.16 3.13 -9.91
N TYR A 105 -6.16 2.43 -10.41
CA TYR A 105 -5.72 2.49 -11.79
C TYR A 105 -5.63 1.07 -12.35
N LEU A 106 -6.40 0.79 -13.39
CA LEU A 106 -6.39 -0.51 -14.07
C LEU A 106 -5.53 -0.41 -15.34
N THR A 107 -4.77 -1.44 -15.63
CA THR A 107 -3.89 -1.51 -16.80
C THR A 107 -4.04 -2.86 -17.47
N ALA A 108 -4.09 -2.88 -18.80
CA ALA A 108 -4.01 -4.12 -19.55
C ALA A 108 -3.03 -3.95 -20.72
N TYR A 109 -2.21 -4.96 -20.97
CA TYR A 109 -1.23 -4.94 -22.05
C TYR A 109 -0.95 -6.34 -22.59
N ALA A 110 -0.50 -6.42 -23.84
CA ALA A 110 -0.11 -7.68 -24.45
C ALA A 110 1.18 -8.22 -23.82
N GLY A 111 1.14 -9.46 -23.35
CA GLY A 111 2.27 -10.21 -22.81
C GLY A 111 2.92 -11.13 -23.84
N PRO A 112 3.95 -11.90 -23.43
CA PRO A 112 4.57 -12.91 -24.26
C PRO A 112 3.55 -13.93 -24.78
N GLU A 113 3.83 -14.52 -25.95
CA GLU A 113 3.03 -15.62 -26.53
C GLU A 113 1.56 -15.26 -26.79
N GLY A 114 1.25 -13.97 -26.92
CA GLY A 114 -0.11 -13.50 -27.18
C GLY A 114 -1.03 -13.56 -25.97
N ALA A 115 -0.49 -13.74 -24.76
CA ALA A 115 -1.26 -13.62 -23.53
C ALA A 115 -1.62 -12.16 -23.24
N THR A 116 -2.68 -11.93 -22.47
CA THR A 116 -3.03 -10.60 -21.97
C THR A 116 -2.58 -10.49 -20.53
N ARG A 117 -1.94 -9.38 -20.15
CA ARG A 117 -1.64 -9.05 -18.75
C ARG A 117 -2.59 -7.98 -18.26
N LEU A 118 -3.19 -8.23 -17.11
CA LEU A 118 -4.11 -7.33 -16.44
C LEU A 118 -3.54 -6.99 -15.07
N GLY A 119 -3.35 -5.71 -14.79
CA GLY A 119 -2.75 -5.21 -13.56
C GLY A 119 -3.58 -4.09 -12.95
N TYR A 120 -3.51 -3.96 -11.62
CA TYR A 120 -4.09 -2.84 -10.90
C TYR A 120 -3.03 -2.17 -10.04
N VAL A 121 -3.24 -0.88 -9.80
CA VAL A 121 -2.58 -0.13 -8.73
C VAL A 121 -3.66 0.57 -7.93
N PHE A 122 -3.79 0.23 -6.66
CA PHE A 122 -4.68 0.92 -5.73
C PHE A 122 -3.85 1.70 -4.72
N ASP A 123 -3.95 3.02 -4.80
CA ASP A 123 -3.38 3.93 -3.82
C ASP A 123 -4.41 4.19 -2.72
N VAL A 124 -4.06 3.86 -1.49
CA VAL A 124 -4.88 4.06 -0.30
C VAL A 124 -4.40 5.31 0.43
N PHE A 125 -5.28 6.28 0.61
CA PHE A 125 -5.00 7.54 1.30
C PHE A 125 -5.76 7.59 2.63
N ASP A 126 -5.13 8.14 3.65
CA ASP A 126 -5.78 8.42 4.94
C ASP A 126 -6.62 9.72 4.88
N HIS A 127 -7.28 10.05 6.00
CA HIS A 127 -8.05 11.27 6.16
C HIS A 127 -7.26 12.58 5.93
N ASP A 128 -5.95 12.57 6.19
CA ASP A 128 -5.04 13.70 5.96
C ASP A 128 -4.62 13.83 4.48
N GLY A 129 -5.08 12.91 3.62
CA GLY A 129 -4.70 12.85 2.21
C GLY A 129 -3.28 12.34 1.98
N ARG A 130 -2.66 11.69 2.98
CA ARG A 130 -1.35 11.05 2.84
C ARG A 130 -1.55 9.64 2.34
N ARG A 131 -0.73 9.21 1.38
CA ARG A 131 -0.79 7.84 0.88
C ARG A 131 -0.26 6.88 1.95
N ALA A 132 -1.17 6.13 2.56
CA ALA A 132 -0.89 5.12 3.57
C ALA A 132 -0.27 3.86 2.94
N GLN A 133 -0.77 3.44 1.78
CA GLN A 133 -0.31 2.23 1.10
C GLN A 133 -0.51 2.30 -0.40
N ARG A 134 0.35 1.59 -1.15
CA ARG A 134 0.12 1.25 -2.55
C ARG A 134 0.00 -0.25 -2.69
N LEU A 135 -1.15 -0.70 -3.14
CA LEU A 135 -1.43 -2.09 -3.47
C LEU A 135 -1.27 -2.26 -4.98
N ALA A 136 -0.63 -3.32 -5.42
CA ALA A 136 -0.51 -3.61 -6.84
C ALA A 136 -0.36 -5.11 -7.04
N ASP A 137 -1.11 -5.64 -8.01
CA ASP A 137 -0.99 -7.03 -8.45
C ASP A 137 -1.18 -7.08 -9.96
N GLU A 138 -0.72 -8.17 -10.57
CA GLU A 138 -0.82 -8.42 -12.00
C GLU A 138 -1.13 -9.90 -12.24
N VAL A 139 -2.08 -10.15 -13.14
CA VAL A 139 -2.49 -11.49 -13.55
C VAL A 139 -2.39 -11.67 -15.05
N VAL A 140 -2.18 -12.92 -15.45
CA VAL A 140 -2.24 -13.31 -16.86
C VAL A 140 -3.67 -13.74 -17.17
N ALA A 141 -4.32 -13.06 -18.11
CA ALA A 141 -5.60 -13.41 -18.67
C ALA A 141 -5.42 -14.10 -20.04
N ARG A 142 -6.38 -14.94 -20.39
CA ARG A 142 -6.41 -15.60 -21.71
C ARG A 142 -6.96 -14.63 -22.75
N GLY A 143 -6.36 -14.60 -23.92
CA GLY A 143 -6.89 -13.88 -25.08
C GLY A 143 -5.80 -13.14 -25.83
N ALA A 144 -5.94 -13.14 -27.16
CA ALA A 144 -5.08 -12.47 -28.11
C ALA A 144 -5.80 -11.26 -28.71
N GLY A 145 -5.04 -10.21 -29.04
CA GLY A 145 -5.58 -8.98 -29.62
C GLY A 145 -5.60 -7.84 -28.61
N ASP A 146 -6.65 -7.02 -28.63
CA ASP A 146 -6.80 -5.90 -27.69
C ASP A 146 -6.91 -6.43 -26.23
N PRO A 147 -6.04 -6.00 -25.31
CA PRO A 147 -5.98 -6.49 -23.93
C PRO A 147 -7.28 -6.35 -23.14
N TRP A 148 -8.14 -5.37 -23.46
CA TRP A 148 -9.40 -5.16 -22.76
C TRP A 148 -10.53 -6.01 -23.33
N SER A 149 -10.50 -6.26 -24.64
CA SER A 149 -11.47 -7.09 -25.36
C SER A 149 -11.41 -8.58 -24.98
N ALA A 150 -10.29 -9.03 -24.43
CA ALA A 150 -10.08 -10.40 -23.96
C ALA A 150 -10.72 -10.70 -22.58
N LEU A 151 -11.20 -9.68 -21.86
CA LEU A 151 -11.70 -9.85 -20.49
C LEU A 151 -13.21 -10.16 -20.47
N GLY A 152 -13.52 -11.41 -20.16
CA GLY A 152 -14.88 -11.82 -19.80
C GLY A 152 -15.29 -11.33 -18.41
N ASP A 153 -16.59 -11.42 -18.12
CA ASP A 153 -17.14 -10.96 -16.84
C ASP A 153 -16.61 -11.77 -15.65
N GLN A 154 -16.32 -13.07 -15.85
CA GLN A 154 -15.74 -13.92 -14.81
C GLN A 154 -14.30 -13.50 -14.49
N GLU A 155 -13.45 -13.30 -15.51
CA GLU A 155 -12.07 -12.84 -15.32
C GLU A 155 -12.04 -11.47 -14.63
N LEU A 156 -12.95 -10.57 -15.01
CA LEU A 156 -13.06 -9.26 -14.41
C LEU A 156 -13.51 -9.34 -12.94
N ALA A 157 -14.44 -10.24 -12.61
CA ALA A 157 -14.90 -10.48 -11.25
C ALA A 157 -13.80 -11.10 -10.37
N GLU A 158 -13.05 -12.07 -10.88
CA GLU A 158 -11.89 -12.64 -10.19
C GLU A 158 -10.79 -11.60 -9.96
N PHE A 159 -10.59 -10.71 -10.92
CA PHE A 159 -9.63 -9.62 -10.79
C PHE A 159 -10.07 -8.59 -9.74
N ALA A 160 -11.35 -8.23 -9.71
CA ALA A 160 -11.93 -7.40 -8.65
C ALA A 160 -11.77 -8.05 -7.27
N ALA A 161 -11.93 -9.37 -7.19
CA ALA A 161 -11.74 -10.14 -5.96
C ALA A 161 -10.34 -10.05 -5.40
N ARG A 162 -9.31 -10.22 -6.25
CA ARG A 162 -7.90 -10.08 -5.83
C ARG A 162 -7.61 -8.69 -5.29
N GLY A 163 -8.11 -7.65 -5.98
CA GLY A 163 -7.98 -6.27 -5.52
C GLY A 163 -8.64 -6.02 -4.16
N ALA A 164 -9.82 -6.60 -3.95
CA ALA A 164 -10.53 -6.49 -2.68
C ALA A 164 -9.85 -7.32 -1.56
N ASP A 165 -9.24 -8.47 -1.88
CA ASP A 165 -8.42 -9.25 -0.94
C ASP A 165 -7.23 -8.45 -0.43
N ASP A 166 -6.50 -7.80 -1.34
CA ASP A 166 -5.36 -6.97 -0.98
C ASP A 166 -5.77 -5.77 -0.12
N LEU A 167 -6.92 -5.19 -0.43
CA LEU A 167 -7.48 -4.09 0.37
C LEU A 167 -7.88 -4.58 1.76
N ALA A 168 -8.62 -5.69 1.88
CA ALA A 168 -8.98 -6.27 3.16
C ALA A 168 -7.74 -6.62 4.00
N ALA A 169 -6.71 -7.18 3.37
CA ALA A 169 -5.44 -7.50 4.00
C ALA A 169 -4.77 -6.25 4.59
N PHE A 170 -4.74 -5.14 3.83
CA PHE A 170 -4.26 -3.86 4.33
C PHE A 170 -5.12 -3.34 5.49
N LEU A 171 -6.44 -3.29 5.31
CA LEU A 171 -7.37 -2.71 6.29
C LEU A 171 -7.34 -3.44 7.63
N SER A 172 -7.21 -4.76 7.64
CA SER A 172 -7.06 -5.56 8.87
C SER A 172 -5.82 -5.22 9.72
N ASN A 173 -4.86 -4.48 9.16
CA ASN A 173 -3.64 -4.04 9.85
C ASN A 173 -3.68 -2.55 10.23
N THR A 174 -4.78 -1.85 9.95
CA THR A 174 -4.92 -0.42 10.26
C THR A 174 -5.17 -0.19 11.77
N PRO A 175 -4.76 0.97 12.32
CA PRO A 175 -5.05 1.31 13.71
C PRO A 175 -6.54 1.25 14.07
N GLU A 176 -7.41 1.65 13.14
CA GLU A 176 -8.86 1.68 13.32
C GLU A 176 -9.43 0.26 13.45
N ALA A 177 -9.00 -0.67 12.58
CA ALA A 177 -9.39 -2.08 12.66
C ALA A 177 -8.86 -2.76 13.94
N LEU A 178 -7.62 -2.44 14.34
CA LEU A 178 -7.03 -2.95 15.58
C LEU A 178 -7.74 -2.42 16.83
N ALA A 179 -8.12 -1.14 16.84
CA ALA A 179 -8.87 -0.54 17.93
C ALA A 179 -10.27 -1.15 18.04
N ALA A 180 -10.95 -1.37 16.90
CA ALA A 180 -12.25 -2.04 16.86
C ALA A 180 -12.16 -3.48 17.39
N ALA A 181 -11.14 -4.25 17.00
CA ALA A 181 -10.93 -5.61 17.48
C ALA A 181 -10.58 -5.67 18.99
N GLY A 182 -9.86 -4.69 19.52
CA GLY A 182 -9.55 -4.58 20.95
C GLY A 182 -10.71 -4.06 21.80
N GLY A 183 -11.76 -3.52 21.17
CA GLY A 183 -12.95 -2.98 21.81
C GLY A 183 -14.10 -3.98 21.98
N GLU A 184 -13.97 -5.22 21.47
CA GLU A 184 -14.96 -6.26 21.70
C GLU A 184 -15.04 -6.61 23.22
N PRO A 185 -16.22 -6.48 23.86
CA PRO A 185 -16.42 -6.91 25.24
C PRO A 185 -16.42 -8.44 25.32
N GLY A 186 -15.24 -9.04 25.31
CA GLY A 186 -15.06 -10.49 25.33
C GLY A 186 -13.82 -11.01 26.05
N VAL A 187 -12.93 -10.13 26.53
CA VAL A 187 -11.83 -10.51 27.43
C VAL A 187 -11.92 -9.64 28.67
N THR A 188 -12.67 -10.12 29.66
CA THR A 188 -12.47 -9.68 31.04
C THR A 188 -11.04 -10.02 31.43
N VAL A 189 -10.14 -9.04 31.37
CA VAL A 189 -8.96 -9.06 32.22
C VAL A 189 -9.52 -9.00 33.63
N ALA A 190 -9.69 -10.17 34.25
CA ALA A 190 -9.96 -10.24 35.68
C ALA A 190 -8.79 -9.52 36.35
N THR A 191 -9.03 -8.29 36.80
CA THR A 191 -8.26 -7.67 37.85
C THR A 191 -8.33 -8.67 39.00
N ALA A 192 -7.23 -9.40 39.21
CA ALA A 192 -7.02 -10.17 40.41
C ALA A 192 -7.04 -9.17 41.56
N THR A 193 -8.23 -8.92 42.11
CA THR A 193 -8.38 -8.44 43.46
C THR A 193 -7.71 -9.49 44.32
N HIS A 194 -6.56 -9.11 44.87
CA HIS A 194 -5.89 -9.84 45.93
C HIS A 194 -6.89 -9.96 47.09
N SER A 195 -7.70 -11.02 47.05
CA SER A 195 -8.46 -11.49 48.19
C SER A 195 -7.45 -12.20 49.07
N GLU A 196 -6.91 -11.45 50.03
CA GLU A 196 -6.08 -11.97 51.10
C GLU A 196 -6.88 -13.06 51.84
N PRO A 197 -6.40 -14.31 51.91
CA PRO A 197 -7.11 -15.37 52.60
C PRO A 197 -6.93 -15.22 54.12
N LEU A 198 -8.07 -15.24 54.81
CA LEU A 198 -8.28 -15.48 56.23
C LEU A 198 -7.16 -16.32 56.88
N ALA A 199 -6.22 -15.65 57.55
CA ALA A 199 -5.23 -16.30 58.39
C ALA A 199 -5.89 -16.70 59.71
N ALA A 200 -5.86 -18.01 59.95
CA ALA A 200 -6.41 -18.70 61.10
C ALA A 200 -5.94 -18.14 62.45
N ALA A 201 -6.92 -18.00 63.35
CA ALA A 201 -6.70 -17.77 64.76
C ALA A 201 -5.83 -18.88 65.37
N SER A 202 -4.57 -18.55 65.64
CA SER A 202 -3.70 -19.38 66.47
C SER A 202 -3.89 -18.97 67.94
N LYS A 203 -4.50 -19.86 68.72
CA LYS A 203 -4.52 -19.79 70.19
C LYS A 203 -3.11 -20.07 70.74
N PRO A 204 -2.57 -19.26 71.65
CA PRO A 204 -1.55 -19.73 72.57
C PRO A 204 -2.20 -20.31 73.83
N LEU A 205 -1.89 -21.58 74.10
CA LEU A 205 -2.00 -22.22 75.41
C LEU A 205 -1.14 -21.43 76.41
N GLY A 206 -1.78 -20.88 77.45
CA GLY A 206 -1.12 -20.24 78.59
C GLY A 206 -1.67 -20.83 79.88
N PHE A 207 -0.78 -21.40 80.68
CA PHE A 207 -1.02 -22.22 81.86
C PHE A 207 -1.65 -21.45 83.05
N ALA A 208 -2.33 -22.20 83.90
CA ALA A 208 -2.90 -21.77 85.18
C ALA A 208 -1.84 -21.73 86.31
N GLU A 209 -2.02 -20.82 87.27
CA GLU A 209 -1.84 -20.95 88.74
C GLU A 209 -2.20 -19.58 89.35
N ALA A 210 -3.26 -19.41 90.15
CA ALA A 210 -3.48 -19.84 91.53
C ALA A 210 -2.54 -19.19 92.56
N LYS A 211 -2.96 -18.05 93.13
CA LYS A 211 -2.98 -17.80 94.58
C LYS A 211 -3.91 -16.65 94.92
#